data_AF-A0A1L6I9T5-F1
#
_entry.id   AF-A0A1L6I9T5-F1
#
_cell.length_a   1.000
_cell.length_b   1.000
_cell.length_c   1.000
_cell.angle_alpha   90.00
_cell.angle_beta   90.00
_cell.angle_gamma   90.00
#
_symmetry.space_group_name_H-M   'P 1'
#
loop_
_entity.id
_entity.type
_entity.pdbx_description
1 polymer ?
#
loop_
_entity_poly.entity_id
_entity_poly.type
_entity_poly.pdbx_seq_one_letter_code
_entity_poly.pdbx_strand_id
1 'polypeptide(L)'
;MALLPTERQGVCAIQAKAGVAATTGTQVTPSVDAGWTAIAVVTVANGQSTVTTGNISVPAGVPQITSLLKMMQLGSSQYAVDSSTTANQVALALTAAITSYTDGQEIVFKAANNNTGPCTINAGGGSVPLVGAAGALQGGEIVAGKQYTVLYSASLTEFVLSGQTGGSLQISPATASNHAVTLGQVQNHGLQTITAPETSRSPRTCFSLRYRMWAVVVAAAASGRPGMVALVVRAPENLLKA
;
A
#
# COMPACT_ATOMS: atom_id res chain seq x y z
N MET A 1 -13.84 39.28 18.61
CA MET A 1 -13.97 37.90 19.09
C MET A 1 -12.58 37.42 19.45
N ALA A 2 -12.22 37.42 20.74
CA ALA A 2 -10.87 37.06 21.16
C ALA A 2 -10.72 35.53 21.09
N LEU A 3 -9.71 35.05 20.35
CA LEU A 3 -9.30 33.65 20.38
C LEU A 3 -8.84 33.32 21.80
N LEU A 4 -9.57 32.42 22.48
CA LEU A 4 -9.11 31.83 23.74
C LEU A 4 -7.98 30.84 23.41
N PRO A 5 -6.78 30.99 23.99
CA PRO A 5 -5.76 29.95 23.92
C PRO A 5 -6.29 28.72 24.65
N THR A 6 -6.33 27.57 23.98
CA THR A 6 -6.56 26.27 24.62
C THR A 6 -5.29 25.84 25.35
N GLU A 7 -4.96 26.52 26.44
CA GLU A 7 -3.95 26.02 27.38
C GLU A 7 -4.64 25.18 28.45
N ARG A 8 -4.30 23.89 28.51
CA ARG A 8 -4.77 23.00 29.58
C ARG A 8 -4.00 23.34 30.86
N GLN A 9 -4.46 24.35 31.60
CA GLN A 9 -3.92 24.64 32.92
C GLN A 9 -4.43 23.60 33.92
N GLY A 10 -3.59 22.64 34.25
CA GLY A 10 -3.81 21.66 35.31
C GLY A 10 -2.85 21.89 36.46
N VAL A 11 -3.32 21.72 37.71
CA VAL A 11 -2.44 21.64 38.88
C VAL A 11 -1.78 20.26 38.87
N CYS A 12 -0.45 20.21 38.78
CA CYS A 12 0.29 18.97 38.97
C CYS A 12 0.74 18.88 40.44
N ALA A 13 0.44 17.75 41.08
CA ALA A 13 1.11 17.42 42.33
C ALA A 13 2.48 16.84 41.97
N ILE A 14 3.52 17.25 42.70
CA ILE A 14 4.88 16.71 42.56
C ILE A 14 5.29 16.19 43.94
N GLN A 15 5.71 14.92 43.99
CA GLN A 15 6.25 14.32 45.21
C GLN A 15 7.64 13.75 44.92
N ALA A 16 8.54 13.89 45.88
CA ALA A 16 9.84 13.25 45.86
C ALA A 16 9.79 11.98 46.70
N LYS A 17 10.28 10.86 46.15
CA LYS A 17 10.46 9.60 46.88
C LYS A 17 11.95 9.43 47.20
N ALA A 18 12.28 9.32 48.48
CA ALA A 18 13.64 9.03 48.88
C ALA A 18 14.04 7.61 48.44
N GLY A 19 15.25 7.48 47.90
CA GLY A 19 15.86 6.19 47.62
C GLY A 19 16.71 5.66 48.77
N VAL A 20 17.17 4.43 48.62
CA VAL A 20 18.12 3.82 49.57
C VAL A 20 19.53 4.31 49.22
N ALA A 21 20.19 4.94 50.19
CA ALA A 21 21.56 5.39 50.01
C ALA A 21 22.50 4.18 49.83
N ALA A 22 23.30 4.16 48.77
CA ALA A 22 24.37 3.20 48.59
C ALA A 22 25.70 3.84 49.05
N THR A 23 26.38 3.21 50.01
CA THR A 23 27.66 3.71 50.56
C THR A 23 28.80 3.60 49.53
N THR A 24 28.66 2.69 48.55
CA THR A 24 29.50 2.58 47.34
C THR A 24 28.73 1.78 46.27
N GLY A 25 28.71 2.21 45.01
CA GLY A 25 28.09 1.48 43.88
C GLY A 25 26.86 2.15 43.23
N THR A 26 26.13 1.39 42.41
CA THR A 26 24.94 1.84 41.66
C THR A 26 23.76 2.09 42.59
N GLN A 27 23.22 3.31 42.60
CA GLN A 27 21.95 3.60 43.27
C GLN A 27 20.80 2.87 42.57
N VAL A 28 19.92 2.24 43.35
CA VAL A 28 18.68 1.66 42.82
C VAL A 28 17.65 2.78 42.73
N THR A 29 17.16 3.06 41.51
CA THR A 29 16.06 3.99 41.29
C THR A 29 14.84 3.55 42.10
N PRO A 30 14.28 4.41 42.97
CA PRO A 30 13.08 4.08 43.73
C PRO A 30 11.93 3.74 42.77
N SER A 31 11.19 2.68 43.09
CA SER A 31 9.97 2.36 42.34
C SER A 31 8.93 3.47 42.54
N VAL A 32 8.20 3.79 41.47
CA VAL A 32 7.12 4.76 41.53
C VAL A 32 5.97 4.23 42.39
N ASP A 33 5.40 5.09 43.22
CA ASP A 33 4.21 4.76 44.01
C ASP A 33 2.98 4.67 43.08
N ALA A 34 2.01 3.83 43.45
CA ALA A 34 0.79 3.64 42.66
C ALA A 34 0.05 4.98 42.44
N GLY A 35 -0.37 5.24 41.20
CA GLY A 35 -1.04 6.49 40.82
C GLY A 35 -0.10 7.66 40.46
N TRP A 36 1.22 7.47 40.55
CA TRP A 36 2.22 8.47 40.17
C TRP A 36 3.03 8.02 38.95
N THR A 37 3.40 8.96 38.11
CA THR A 37 4.30 8.72 36.96
C THR A 37 5.66 9.33 37.26
N ALA A 38 6.75 8.57 37.03
CA ALA A 38 8.09 9.13 37.17
C ALA A 38 8.31 10.24 36.14
N ILE A 39 8.99 11.32 36.54
CA ILE A 39 9.36 12.42 35.64
C ILE A 39 10.88 12.59 35.61
N ALA A 40 11.55 12.37 36.74
CA ALA A 40 13.00 12.45 36.86
C ALA A 40 13.53 11.58 38.01
N VAL A 41 14.78 11.17 37.90
CA VAL A 41 15.60 10.57 38.96
C VAL A 41 16.68 11.58 39.31
N VAL A 42 16.77 11.91 40.60
CA VAL A 42 17.80 12.80 41.14
C VAL A 42 18.83 11.97 41.87
N THR A 43 20.06 11.92 41.37
CA THR A 43 21.18 11.24 42.01
C THR A 43 22.03 12.27 42.75
N VAL A 44 22.07 12.17 44.08
CA VAL A 44 22.91 13.02 44.92
C VAL A 44 24.11 12.20 45.39
N ALA A 45 25.34 12.67 45.10
CA ALA A 45 26.56 12.02 45.58
C ALA A 45 26.82 12.37 47.06
N ASN A 46 27.53 11.49 47.79
CA ASN A 46 27.90 11.77 49.17
C ASN A 46 28.77 13.04 49.25
N GLY A 47 28.43 13.94 50.18
CA GLY A 47 29.12 15.23 50.35
C GLY A 47 28.73 16.31 49.34
N GLN A 48 27.79 16.04 48.43
CA GLN A 48 27.31 17.05 47.49
C GLN A 48 26.37 18.04 48.18
N SER A 49 26.68 19.34 48.11
CA SER A 49 25.88 20.42 48.72
C SER A 49 24.94 21.13 47.74
N THR A 50 25.02 20.82 46.44
CA THR A 50 24.19 21.42 45.39
C THR A 50 23.75 20.36 44.36
N VAL A 51 22.51 20.45 43.90
CA VAL A 51 21.96 19.64 42.80
C VAL A 51 22.04 20.45 41.52
N THR A 52 22.65 19.88 40.48
CA THR A 52 22.78 20.50 39.15
C THR A 52 21.99 19.71 38.11
N THR A 53 21.89 20.20 36.87
CA THR A 53 21.26 19.47 35.77
C THR A 53 21.86 18.08 35.56
N GLY A 54 23.18 17.90 35.80
CA GLY A 54 23.84 16.61 35.67
C GLY A 54 23.41 15.55 36.69
N ASN A 55 22.79 15.98 37.80
CA ASN A 55 22.25 15.09 38.83
C ASN A 55 20.84 14.59 38.49
N ILE A 56 20.17 15.21 37.52
CA ILE A 56 18.79 14.96 37.15
C ILE A 56 18.78 14.21 35.82
N SER A 57 18.25 13.00 35.82
CA SER A 57 18.08 12.20 34.60
C SER A 57 16.63 11.76 34.45
N VAL A 58 16.19 11.55 33.22
CA VAL A 58 14.84 11.05 32.95
C VAL A 58 14.89 9.52 33.01
N PRO A 59 14.07 8.86 33.84
CA PRO A 59 13.99 7.40 33.87
C PRO A 59 13.40 6.85 32.57
N ALA A 60 13.72 5.59 32.25
CA ALA A 60 13.20 4.94 31.04
C ALA A 60 11.66 4.87 31.05
N GLY A 61 11.04 5.02 29.88
CA GLY A 61 9.59 4.91 29.71
C GLY A 61 8.77 6.15 30.04
N VAL A 62 9.40 7.26 30.43
CA VAL A 62 8.70 8.54 30.66
C VAL A 62 8.43 9.24 29.32
N PRO A 63 7.17 9.56 28.97
CA PRO A 63 6.87 10.33 27.78
C PRO A 63 7.43 11.75 27.91
N GLN A 64 8.38 12.11 27.04
CA GLN A 64 8.94 13.47 26.96
C GLN A 64 8.37 14.19 25.74
N ILE A 65 8.06 15.48 25.87
CA ILE A 65 7.54 16.31 24.76
C ILE A 65 8.52 16.32 23.57
N THR A 66 9.83 16.29 23.82
CA THR A 66 10.85 16.24 22.78
C THR A 66 10.81 14.94 21.96
N SER A 67 10.45 13.81 22.57
CA SER A 67 10.23 12.54 21.84
C SER A 67 8.98 12.60 20.98
N LEU A 68 7.91 13.26 21.43
CA LEU A 68 6.69 13.42 20.64
C LEU A 68 6.91 14.31 19.42
N LEU A 69 7.66 15.42 19.57
CA LEU A 69 8.01 16.28 18.42
C LEU A 69 8.82 15.53 17.36
N LYS A 70 9.77 14.70 17.79
CA LYS A 70 10.52 13.81 16.87
C LYS A 70 9.61 12.78 16.19
N MET A 71 8.66 12.18 16.92
CA MET A 71 7.70 11.24 16.34
C MET A 71 6.80 11.89 15.30
N MET A 72 6.35 13.13 15.54
CA MET A 72 5.56 13.90 14.56
C MET A 72 6.37 14.25 13.32
N GLN A 73 7.61 14.73 13.48
CA GLN A 73 8.48 15.09 12.37
C GLN A 73 8.86 13.89 11.48
N LEU A 74 9.02 12.71 12.09
CA LEU A 74 9.38 11.48 11.38
C LEU A 74 8.16 10.66 10.93
N GLY A 75 6.95 11.01 11.36
CA GLY A 75 5.74 10.21 11.10
C GLY A 75 5.74 8.82 11.74
N SER A 76 6.63 8.56 12.72
CA SER A 76 6.90 7.21 13.24
C SER A 76 5.72 6.56 13.96
N SER A 77 4.71 7.33 14.38
CA SER A 77 3.49 6.81 15.01
C SER A 77 2.51 6.19 14.01
N GLN A 78 2.64 6.51 12.72
CA GLN A 78 1.77 6.01 11.65
C GLN A 78 2.52 5.06 10.70
N TYR A 79 3.80 4.80 10.96
CA TYR A 79 4.65 3.94 10.14
C TYR A 79 4.96 2.61 10.83
N ALA A 80 4.80 1.50 10.11
CA ALA A 80 5.25 0.18 10.56
C ALA A 80 5.84 -0.64 9.40
N VAL A 81 6.74 -1.56 9.74
CA VAL A 81 7.17 -2.60 8.79
C VAL A 81 6.26 -3.80 8.96
N ASP A 82 5.75 -4.31 7.85
CA ASP A 82 4.98 -5.55 7.84
C ASP A 82 5.84 -6.70 8.39
N SER A 83 5.28 -7.42 9.36
CA SER A 83 5.93 -8.55 10.05
C SER A 83 5.37 -9.89 9.61
N SER A 84 4.43 -9.91 8.66
CA SER A 84 3.86 -11.13 8.12
C SER A 84 4.91 -11.98 7.40
N THR A 85 4.79 -13.30 7.51
CA THR A 85 5.64 -14.28 6.78
C THR A 85 4.90 -14.92 5.60
N THR A 86 3.60 -14.66 5.48
CA THR A 86 2.73 -15.22 4.45
C THR A 86 2.27 -14.11 3.50
N ALA A 87 2.25 -14.40 2.20
CA ALA A 87 1.64 -13.51 1.21
C ALA A 87 0.16 -13.23 1.52
N ASN A 88 -0.35 -12.11 0.99
CA ASN A 88 -1.75 -11.68 1.13
C ASN A 88 -2.21 -11.37 2.57
N GLN A 89 -1.26 -11.23 3.49
CA GLN A 89 -1.48 -10.82 4.87
C GLN A 89 -0.53 -9.68 5.17
N VAL A 90 -1.00 -8.67 5.90
CA VAL A 90 -0.17 -7.56 6.38
C VAL A 90 -0.38 -7.44 7.88
N ALA A 91 0.70 -7.60 8.65
CA ALA A 91 0.68 -7.54 10.11
C ALA A 91 1.57 -6.39 10.60
N LEU A 92 0.95 -5.33 11.12
CA LEU A 92 1.62 -4.11 11.55
C LEU A 92 1.58 -3.97 13.07
N ALA A 93 2.74 -3.64 13.65
CA ALA A 93 2.89 -3.32 15.07
C ALA A 93 3.29 -1.84 15.21
N LEU A 94 2.31 -0.97 15.36
CA LEU A 94 2.53 0.48 15.53
C LEU A 94 2.90 0.82 16.98
N THR A 95 3.76 1.83 17.14
CA THR A 95 4.18 2.32 18.46
C THR A 95 3.29 3.49 18.89
N ALA A 96 2.68 3.33 20.07
CA ALA A 96 1.26 3.58 20.37
C ALA A 96 0.36 2.58 19.63
N ALA A 97 0.01 1.49 20.32
CA ALA A 97 -0.81 0.43 19.77
C ALA A 97 -2.25 0.91 19.52
N ILE A 98 -2.76 0.66 18.32
CA ILE A 98 -4.16 0.91 17.96
C ILE A 98 -5.00 -0.27 18.44
N THR A 99 -6.12 0.00 19.11
CA THR A 99 -7.07 -1.03 19.57
C THR A 99 -8.39 -1.04 18.81
N SER A 100 -8.69 0.01 18.04
CA SER A 100 -9.87 0.12 17.19
C SER A 100 -9.60 1.09 16.04
N TYR A 101 -10.16 0.82 14.87
CA TYR A 101 -10.03 1.71 13.72
C TYR A 101 -11.10 2.81 13.71
N THR A 102 -10.71 4.02 13.32
CA THR A 102 -11.60 5.17 13.14
C THR A 102 -11.55 5.64 11.69
N ASP A 103 -12.67 6.17 11.19
CA ASP A 103 -12.76 6.65 9.81
C ASP A 103 -11.68 7.71 9.49
N GLY A 104 -11.08 7.61 8.31
CA GLY A 104 -10.02 8.52 7.87
C GLY A 104 -8.65 8.27 8.50
N GLN A 105 -8.47 7.17 9.24
CA GLN A 105 -7.18 6.81 9.82
C GLN A 105 -6.19 6.37 8.74
N GLU A 106 -5.07 7.08 8.63
CA GLU A 106 -3.99 6.78 7.68
C GLU A 106 -2.87 5.98 8.34
N ILE A 107 -2.36 4.98 7.63
CA ILE A 107 -1.21 4.17 8.03
C ILE A 107 -0.29 4.01 6.83
N VAL A 108 1.02 4.17 7.07
CA VAL A 108 2.05 3.89 6.09
C VAL A 108 2.77 2.61 6.50
N PHE A 109 2.93 1.68 5.57
CA PHE A 109 3.69 0.47 5.84
C PHE A 109 4.67 0.11 4.74
N LYS A 110 5.74 -0.58 5.13
CA LYS A 110 6.64 -1.25 4.20
C LYS A 110 6.27 -2.72 4.11
N ALA A 111 5.92 -3.19 2.92
CA ALA A 111 5.47 -4.56 2.69
C ALA A 111 6.60 -5.58 2.86
N ALA A 112 6.32 -6.70 3.51
CA ALA A 112 7.26 -7.82 3.64
C ALA A 112 7.14 -8.79 2.46
N ASN A 113 5.92 -8.98 1.96
CA ASN A 113 5.60 -9.99 0.95
C ASN A 113 4.91 -9.36 -0.26
N ASN A 114 5.08 -9.99 -1.43
CA ASN A 114 4.28 -9.65 -2.60
C ASN A 114 2.86 -10.21 -2.44
N ASN A 115 1.86 -9.49 -2.94
CA ASN A 115 0.52 -10.06 -3.04
C ASN A 115 0.33 -10.84 -4.35
N THR A 116 -0.51 -11.87 -4.27
CA THR A 116 -0.91 -12.75 -5.38
C THR A 116 -2.42 -12.83 -5.54
N GLY A 117 -3.17 -12.10 -4.70
CA GLY A 117 -4.63 -12.06 -4.70
C GLY A 117 -5.15 -11.09 -3.63
N PRO A 118 -6.38 -11.28 -3.15
CA PRO A 118 -6.99 -10.44 -2.12
C PRO A 118 -6.18 -10.47 -0.83
N CYS A 119 -6.01 -9.31 -0.20
CA CYS A 119 -5.20 -9.16 1.01
C CYS A 119 -6.05 -8.77 2.22
N THR A 120 -5.54 -9.07 3.40
CA THR A 120 -6.02 -8.51 4.67
C THR A 120 -4.90 -7.80 5.40
N ILE A 121 -5.27 -6.83 6.23
CA ILE A 121 -4.35 -6.04 7.05
C ILE A 121 -4.83 -6.04 8.50
N ASN A 122 -3.89 -6.20 9.42
CA ASN A 122 -4.09 -6.02 10.85
C ASN A 122 -3.04 -5.06 11.39
N ALA A 123 -3.48 -3.86 11.73
CA ALA A 123 -2.69 -2.81 12.37
C ALA A 123 -2.96 -2.64 13.88
N GLY A 124 -3.55 -3.65 14.52
CA GLY A 124 -3.82 -3.70 15.97
C GLY A 124 -5.31 -3.76 16.33
N GLY A 125 -6.18 -3.11 15.56
CA GLY A 125 -7.63 -3.09 15.76
C GLY A 125 -8.39 -4.33 15.27
N GLY A 126 -7.67 -5.34 14.76
CA GLY A 126 -8.24 -6.56 14.17
C GLY A 126 -7.93 -6.69 12.67
N SER A 127 -8.12 -7.89 12.13
CA SER A 127 -7.89 -8.13 10.70
C SER A 127 -9.08 -7.64 9.87
N VAL A 128 -8.82 -6.78 8.90
CA VAL A 128 -9.82 -6.26 7.95
C VAL A 128 -9.32 -6.41 6.52
N PRO A 129 -10.19 -6.35 5.50
CA PRO A 129 -9.76 -6.40 4.11
C PRO A 129 -8.88 -5.21 3.74
N LEU A 130 -7.88 -5.48 2.88
CA LEU A 130 -7.06 -4.47 2.22
C LEU A 130 -7.43 -4.45 0.74
N VAL A 131 -7.97 -3.33 0.30
CA VAL A 131 -8.51 -3.14 -1.05
C VAL A 131 -7.76 -2.04 -1.79
N GLY A 132 -7.74 -2.11 -3.12
CA GLY A 132 -7.27 -1.04 -3.98
C GLY A 132 -8.43 -0.16 -4.46
N ALA A 133 -8.12 0.79 -5.34
CA ALA A 133 -9.11 1.74 -5.86
C ALA A 133 -10.25 1.09 -6.67
N ALA A 134 -10.04 -0.14 -7.17
CA ALA A 134 -11.03 -0.87 -7.97
C ALA A 134 -11.69 -2.04 -7.19
N GLY A 135 -11.43 -2.17 -5.89
CA GLY A 135 -11.93 -3.25 -5.03
C GLY A 135 -10.83 -4.17 -4.54
N ALA A 136 -11.15 -5.46 -4.33
CA ALA A 136 -10.20 -6.43 -3.82
C ALA A 136 -8.91 -6.48 -4.67
N LEU A 137 -7.77 -6.63 -4.01
CA LEU A 137 -6.47 -6.77 -4.69
C LEU A 137 -6.44 -8.05 -5.54
N GLN A 138 -5.80 -7.97 -6.71
CA GLN A 138 -5.79 -9.05 -7.71
C GLN A 138 -4.43 -9.75 -7.80
N GLY A 139 -3.37 -9.12 -7.29
CA GLY A 139 -1.99 -9.60 -7.34
C GLY A 139 -1.08 -8.61 -8.05
N GLY A 140 0.11 -8.37 -7.48
CA GLY A 140 1.12 -7.47 -8.02
C GLY A 140 0.97 -5.99 -7.62
N GLU A 141 -0.12 -5.60 -6.95
CA GLU A 141 -0.26 -4.25 -6.38
C GLU A 141 0.69 -4.01 -5.21
N ILE A 142 0.93 -5.04 -4.39
CA ILE A 142 1.87 -5.03 -3.28
C ILE A 142 3.13 -5.80 -3.67
N VAL A 143 4.27 -5.12 -3.53
CA VAL A 143 5.60 -5.64 -3.82
C VAL A 143 6.46 -5.51 -2.57
N ALA A 144 7.13 -6.60 -2.20
CA ALA A 144 8.01 -6.64 -1.04
C ALA A 144 9.05 -5.52 -1.09
N GLY A 145 9.29 -4.91 0.06
CA GLY A 145 10.27 -3.83 0.24
C GLY A 145 9.80 -2.44 -0.21
N LYS A 146 8.60 -2.32 -0.80
CA LYS A 146 8.00 -1.02 -1.15
C LYS A 146 7.10 -0.51 -0.04
N GLN A 147 6.83 0.79 -0.06
CA GLN A 147 5.97 1.48 0.89
C GLN A 147 4.61 1.79 0.28
N TYR A 148 3.60 1.70 1.14
CA TYR A 148 2.18 1.85 0.82
C TYR A 148 1.49 2.68 1.89
N THR A 149 0.61 3.58 1.47
CA THR A 149 -0.26 4.39 2.33
C THR A 149 -1.67 3.86 2.19
N VAL A 150 -2.29 3.53 3.33
CA VAL A 150 -3.67 3.03 3.41
C VAL A 150 -4.51 3.94 4.28
N LEU A 151 -5.78 4.08 3.90
CA LEU A 151 -6.78 4.86 4.62
C LEU A 151 -7.90 3.93 5.09
N TYR A 152 -8.23 3.95 6.37
CA TYR A 152 -9.37 3.21 6.88
C TYR A 152 -10.68 3.91 6.54
N SER A 153 -11.66 3.15 6.02
CA SER A 153 -13.03 3.61 5.89
C SER A 153 -13.95 2.82 6.82
N ALA A 154 -14.55 3.50 7.80
CA ALA A 154 -15.50 2.88 8.73
C ALA A 154 -16.80 2.45 8.02
N SER A 155 -17.19 3.16 6.95
CA SER A 155 -18.37 2.83 6.14
C SER A 155 -18.23 1.51 5.38
N LEU A 156 -17.01 1.18 4.96
CA LEU A 156 -16.70 -0.05 4.23
C LEU A 156 -16.14 -1.15 5.13
N THR A 157 -15.65 -0.79 6.33
CA THR A 157 -14.91 -1.68 7.25
C THR A 157 -13.63 -2.26 6.66
N GLU A 158 -12.96 -1.46 5.83
CA GLU A 158 -11.79 -1.87 5.02
C GLU A 158 -10.71 -0.79 5.03
N PHE A 159 -9.47 -1.19 4.75
CA PHE A 159 -8.40 -0.26 4.39
C PHE A 159 -8.28 -0.14 2.87
N VAL A 160 -8.31 1.09 2.38
CA VAL A 160 -8.16 1.40 0.95
C VAL A 160 -6.74 1.89 0.69
N LEU A 161 -6.08 1.30 -0.32
CA LEU A 161 -4.78 1.73 -0.81
C LEU A 161 -4.92 3.11 -1.48
N SER A 162 -4.26 4.12 -0.90
CA SER A 162 -4.31 5.52 -1.38
C SER A 162 -2.99 5.96 -2.04
N GLY A 163 -1.86 5.42 -1.57
CA GLY A 163 -0.54 5.73 -2.11
C GLY A 163 0.36 4.51 -2.20
N GLN A 164 1.21 4.46 -3.23
CA GLN A 164 2.20 3.38 -3.38
C GLN A 164 3.49 3.86 -4.07
N THR A 165 4.62 3.29 -3.63
CA THR A 165 5.96 3.55 -4.20
C THR A 165 6.43 2.47 -5.17
N GLY A 166 5.58 1.49 -5.45
CA GLY A 166 5.80 0.42 -6.43
C GLY A 166 4.60 -0.53 -6.51
N GLY A 167 4.65 -1.48 -7.44
CA GLY A 167 3.53 -2.36 -7.75
C GLY A 167 2.59 -1.81 -8.82
N SER A 168 1.69 -2.66 -9.28
CA SER A 168 0.69 -2.29 -10.28
C SER A 168 -0.43 -1.45 -9.66
N LEU A 169 -0.94 -0.48 -10.41
CA LEU A 169 -2.13 0.28 -10.04
C LEU A 169 -3.37 -0.44 -10.58
N GLN A 170 -4.41 -0.59 -9.75
CA GLN A 170 -5.71 -1.02 -10.23
C GLN A 170 -6.40 0.10 -10.98
N ILE A 171 -7.10 -0.25 -12.07
CA ILE A 171 -7.89 0.66 -12.87
C ILE A 171 -9.32 0.13 -12.91
N SER A 172 -10.29 0.94 -12.46
CA SER A 172 -11.71 0.64 -12.60
C SER A 172 -12.15 0.77 -14.06
N PRO A 173 -13.21 0.06 -14.50
CA PRO A 173 -13.71 0.18 -15.87
C PRO A 173 -14.00 1.65 -16.27
N ALA A 174 -13.46 2.06 -17.42
CA ALA A 174 -13.72 3.36 -18.02
C ALA A 174 -15.22 3.54 -18.34
N THR A 175 -15.77 4.68 -17.95
CA THR A 175 -17.17 5.07 -18.22
C THR A 175 -17.28 6.36 -19.04
N ALA A 176 -16.15 7.02 -19.34
CA ALA A 176 -16.10 8.24 -20.14
C ALA A 176 -14.86 8.24 -21.06
N SER A 177 -14.90 9.07 -22.11
CA SER A 177 -13.91 9.06 -23.20
C SER A 177 -12.47 9.39 -22.78
N ASN A 178 -12.28 10.08 -21.65
CA ASN A 178 -10.96 10.48 -21.13
C ASN A 178 -10.47 9.60 -19.97
N HIS A 179 -11.11 8.45 -19.73
CA HIS A 179 -10.69 7.50 -18.69
C HIS A 179 -9.71 6.46 -19.26
N ALA A 180 -8.81 5.96 -18.41
CA ALA A 180 -7.98 4.81 -18.74
C ALA A 180 -8.86 3.56 -18.87
N VAL A 181 -8.70 2.81 -19.97
CA VAL A 181 -9.44 1.57 -20.23
C VAL A 181 -8.75 0.37 -19.60
N THR A 182 -9.53 -0.58 -19.08
CA THR A 182 -8.98 -1.84 -18.56
C THR A 182 -8.75 -2.84 -19.70
N LEU A 183 -7.87 -3.83 -19.49
CA LEU A 183 -7.64 -4.90 -20.46
C LEU A 183 -8.94 -5.63 -20.83
N GLY A 184 -9.80 -5.90 -19.85
CA GLY A 184 -11.10 -6.51 -20.09
C GLY A 184 -12.00 -5.68 -21.00
N GLN A 185 -11.96 -4.35 -20.91
CA GLN A 185 -12.73 -3.47 -21.81
C GLN A 185 -12.19 -3.50 -23.24
N VAL A 186 -10.87 -3.55 -23.41
CA VAL A 186 -10.24 -3.70 -24.73
C VAL A 186 -10.55 -5.07 -25.34
N GLN A 187 -10.50 -6.13 -24.54
CA GLN A 187 -10.80 -7.50 -24.99
C GLN A 187 -12.29 -7.67 -25.35
N ASN A 188 -13.20 -7.09 -24.56
CA ASN A 188 -14.65 -7.19 -24.79
C ASN A 188 -15.15 -6.33 -25.96
N HIS A 189 -14.48 -5.23 -26.29
CA HIS A 189 -14.78 -4.47 -27.51
C HIS A 189 -14.38 -5.21 -28.79
N GLY A 190 -13.91 -6.45 -28.64
CA GLY A 190 -13.13 -7.13 -29.65
C GLY A 190 -11.80 -6.41 -29.75
N LEU A 191 -10.70 -7.15 -29.66
CA LEU A 191 -9.57 -6.76 -30.49
C LEU A 191 -10.16 -6.64 -31.91
N GLN A 192 -10.42 -5.41 -32.39
CA GLN A 192 -10.52 -5.15 -33.82
C GLN A 192 -9.11 -5.39 -34.39
N THR A 193 -8.67 -6.64 -34.30
CA THR A 193 -7.86 -7.28 -35.32
C THR A 193 -8.65 -6.98 -36.58
N ILE A 194 -8.17 -5.99 -37.33
CA ILE A 194 -8.73 -5.57 -38.61
C ILE A 194 -8.95 -6.85 -39.41
N THR A 195 -10.18 -7.35 -39.46
CA THR A 195 -10.55 -8.51 -40.27
C THR A 195 -11.62 -8.01 -41.22
N ALA A 196 -11.19 -7.22 -42.19
CA ALA A 196 -12.03 -6.82 -43.30
C ALA A 196 -12.03 -7.98 -44.33
N PRO A 197 -13.19 -8.46 -44.80
CA PRO A 197 -13.23 -9.40 -45.92
C PRO A 197 -12.84 -8.72 -47.24
N GLU A 198 -12.93 -7.38 -47.29
CA GLU A 198 -12.64 -6.57 -48.46
C GLU A 198 -12.06 -5.20 -48.04
N THR A 199 -11.01 -4.77 -48.74
CA THR A 199 -10.29 -3.48 -48.70
C THR A 199 -10.53 -2.56 -47.47
N SER A 200 -9.79 -2.79 -46.39
CA SER A 200 -9.53 -1.72 -45.42
C SER A 200 -8.54 -0.73 -46.03
N ARG A 201 -8.95 0.53 -46.25
CA ARG A 201 -8.00 1.61 -46.57
C ARG A 201 -7.18 1.90 -45.32
N SER A 202 -6.12 1.12 -45.11
CA SER A 202 -5.04 1.48 -44.21
C SER A 202 -4.08 2.43 -44.94
N PRO A 203 -3.63 3.53 -44.32
CA PRO A 203 -2.48 4.29 -44.81
C PRO A 203 -1.27 3.34 -44.86
N ARG A 204 -0.91 2.92 -46.08
CA ARG A 204 0.20 2.07 -46.61
C ARG A 204 1.12 1.19 -45.75
N THR A 205 1.09 1.13 -44.41
CA THR A 205 2.17 0.45 -43.66
C THR A 205 1.71 -0.42 -42.49
N CYS A 206 0.40 -0.56 -42.20
CA CYS A 206 0.01 -0.93 -40.84
C CYS A 206 -0.57 -2.35 -40.57
N PHE A 207 -0.76 -3.30 -41.51
CA PHE A 207 -1.29 -4.62 -41.06
C PHE A 207 -0.91 -5.87 -41.86
N SER A 208 -0.61 -6.97 -41.15
CA SER A 208 -0.27 -8.32 -41.66
C SER A 208 -1.03 -9.38 -40.83
N LEU A 209 -1.97 -10.12 -41.43
CA LEU A 209 -2.61 -11.29 -40.80
C LEU A 209 -1.96 -12.60 -41.25
N ARG A 210 -1.66 -13.49 -40.30
CA ARG A 210 -1.30 -14.88 -40.59
C ARG A 210 -2.40 -15.81 -40.05
N TYR A 211 -3.06 -16.57 -40.92
CA TYR A 211 -3.94 -17.68 -40.54
C TYR A 211 -3.32 -19.03 -40.96
N ARG A 212 -3.47 -20.07 -40.12
CA ARG A 212 -3.16 -21.46 -40.46
C ARG A 212 -4.44 -22.12 -41.02
N MET A 213 -4.42 -22.53 -42.29
CA MET A 213 -5.51 -23.31 -42.88
C MET A 213 -5.25 -24.81 -42.65
N TRP A 214 -6.24 -25.53 -42.11
CA TRP A 214 -6.30 -26.99 -42.18
C TRP A 214 -6.78 -27.37 -43.59
N ALA A 215 -5.96 -28.11 -44.34
CA ALA A 215 -6.36 -28.64 -45.64
C ALA A 215 -7.29 -29.84 -45.45
N VAL A 216 -8.53 -29.76 -45.94
CA VAL A 216 -9.34 -30.95 -46.22
C VAL A 216 -8.95 -31.45 -47.60
N VAL A 217 -8.22 -32.56 -47.66
CA VAL A 217 -7.97 -33.28 -48.92
C VAL A 217 -9.26 -33.99 -49.30
N VAL A 218 -9.94 -33.53 -50.36
CA VAL A 218 -11.00 -34.32 -51.02
C VAL A 218 -10.33 -35.14 -52.12
N ALA A 219 -10.46 -36.46 -52.02
CA ALA A 219 -9.88 -37.43 -52.96
C ALA A 219 -10.42 -37.22 -54.39
N ALA A 220 -9.53 -37.38 -55.37
CA ALA A 220 -9.80 -37.18 -56.79
C ALA A 220 -10.84 -38.18 -57.33
N ALA A 221 -11.87 -37.68 -58.03
CA ALA A 221 -12.72 -38.50 -58.88
C ALA A 221 -12.00 -38.82 -60.19
N ALA A 222 -11.97 -40.11 -60.55
CA ALA A 222 -11.42 -40.61 -61.80
C ALA A 222 -12.14 -40.01 -63.02
N SER A 223 -11.43 -39.25 -63.85
CA SER A 223 -11.63 -39.18 -65.31
C SER A 223 -10.55 -38.32 -66.01
N GLY A 224 -9.41 -38.94 -66.30
CA GLY A 224 -8.76 -38.85 -67.63
C GLY A 224 -8.34 -37.51 -68.24
N ARG A 225 -8.21 -36.38 -67.53
CA ARG A 225 -7.60 -35.15 -68.08
C ARG A 225 -6.75 -34.42 -67.03
N PRO A 226 -5.50 -34.01 -67.31
CA PRO A 226 -4.73 -33.16 -66.40
C PRO A 226 -5.38 -31.78 -66.34
N GLY A 227 -6.30 -31.60 -65.39
CA GLY A 227 -6.93 -30.32 -65.11
C GLY A 227 -5.95 -29.41 -64.37
N MET A 228 -5.51 -28.34 -65.01
CA MET A 228 -4.92 -27.21 -64.31
C MET A 228 -5.98 -26.62 -63.37
N VAL A 229 -5.80 -26.78 -62.07
CA VAL A 229 -6.63 -26.11 -61.06
C VAL A 229 -6.14 -24.67 -60.97
N ALA A 230 -6.85 -23.75 -61.62
CA ALA A 230 -6.58 -22.32 -61.50
C ALA A 230 -7.09 -21.81 -60.16
N LEU A 231 -6.20 -21.25 -59.34
CA LEU A 231 -6.58 -20.47 -58.16
C LEU A 231 -7.09 -19.10 -58.65
N VAL A 232 -8.40 -18.97 -58.85
CA VAL A 232 -9.00 -17.71 -59.32
C VAL A 232 -9.16 -16.76 -58.14
N VAL A 233 -8.31 -15.74 -58.06
CA VAL A 233 -8.48 -14.60 -57.16
C VAL A 233 -9.17 -13.48 -57.94
N ARG A 234 -10.42 -13.14 -57.58
CA ARG A 234 -11.14 -12.01 -58.18
C ARG A 234 -10.70 -10.72 -57.47
N ALA A 235 -9.95 -9.86 -58.16
CA ALA A 235 -9.67 -8.50 -57.67
C ALA A 235 -10.87 -7.58 -57.95
N PRO A 236 -11.23 -6.63 -57.06
CA PRO A 236 -12.26 -5.63 -57.34
C PRO A 236 -11.79 -4.63 -58.42
N GLU A 237 -12.66 -4.33 -59.39
CA GLU A 237 -12.36 -3.76 -60.72
C GLU A 237 -11.85 -2.30 -60.79
N ASN A 238 -11.33 -1.68 -59.73
CA ASN A 238 -11.03 -0.24 -59.72
C ASN A 238 -9.58 0.17 -59.35
N LEU A 239 -8.57 -0.56 -59.80
CA LEU A 239 -7.15 -0.20 -59.54
C LEU A 239 -6.26 -0.05 -60.77
N LEU A 240 -6.81 0.30 -61.94
CA LEU A 240 -6.01 0.66 -63.12
C LEU A 240 -6.66 1.80 -63.94
N LYS A 241 -6.62 3.04 -63.44
CA LYS A 241 -6.48 4.25 -64.26
C LYS A 241 -5.62 5.26 -63.51
N ALA A 242 -4.74 5.91 -64.28
CA ALA A 242 -3.60 6.74 -63.90
C ALA A 242 -3.88 7.84 -62.87
#